data_AF-A0A519H552-F1
#
_entry.id   AF-A0A519H552-F1
#
_cell.length_a   1.000
_cell.length_b   1.000
_cell.length_c   1.000
_cell.angle_alpha   90.00
_cell.angle_beta   90.00
_cell.angle_gamma   90.00
#
_symmetry.space_group_name_H-M   'P 1'
#
loop_
_entity.id
_entity.type
_entity.pdbx_description
1 polymer ?
#
loop_
_entity_poly.entity_id
_entity_poly.type
_entity_poly.pdbx_seq_one_letter_code
_entity_poly.pdbx_strand_id
1 'polypeptide(L)'
;MTIDTTTTDTRFSGLPGRPGKIIAVHLSYESRAQQRGRRPAAPSYFFKASSSVAASGGTVERPAGTELLAFEGEIALVIGSDARRVSQADAWNHVAWVTASNDLGLYDLRANDKGSNVRSKSGEGFTPIGPSLIDARTVDPGALRVRTWVNGRLAQDDTTAGLIFPLAQIVADLSQHFTLESGDVILTGTPAGSSVIVPGDVVEIEVDSPATGATSGRLVTTVVEGSGPAYDEALGSLPAVDDTQREEAWGSRAAAGLPDDTGSRAAAGLPDDTGS
;
A
#
# COMPACT_ATOMS: atom_id res chain seq x y z
N MET A 1 18.36 4.03 -30.82
CA MET A 1 17.78 4.61 -29.59
C MET A 1 18.60 4.07 -28.43
N THR A 2 19.56 4.84 -27.94
CA THR A 2 20.39 4.43 -26.80
C THR A 2 19.63 4.86 -25.55
N ILE A 3 19.21 3.90 -24.73
CA ILE A 3 18.65 4.22 -23.41
C ILE A 3 19.83 4.75 -22.60
N ASP A 4 19.83 6.04 -22.30
CA ASP A 4 20.85 6.66 -21.47
C ASP A 4 20.69 6.15 -20.02
N THR A 5 21.66 5.36 -19.58
CA THR A 5 21.71 4.78 -18.23
C THR A 5 22.58 5.62 -17.28
N THR A 6 23.07 6.80 -17.71
CA THR A 6 24.10 7.55 -16.98
C THR A 6 23.57 8.58 -16.00
N THR A 7 22.28 8.93 -16.04
CA THR A 7 21.67 9.82 -15.04
C THR A 7 21.10 9.02 -13.87
N THR A 8 21.56 9.29 -12.66
CA THR A 8 20.97 8.74 -11.43
C THR A 8 19.55 9.25 -11.26
N ASP A 9 18.57 8.38 -11.48
CA ASP A 9 17.16 8.69 -11.26
C ASP A 9 16.88 8.82 -9.76
N THR A 10 16.61 10.05 -9.33
CA THR A 10 16.45 10.41 -7.91
C THR A 10 15.27 9.73 -7.25
N ARG A 11 14.29 9.20 -8.01
CA ARG A 11 13.16 8.44 -7.46
C ARG A 11 13.62 7.26 -6.62
N PHE A 12 14.73 6.63 -7.00
CA PHE A 12 15.24 5.43 -6.36
C PHE A 12 16.30 5.70 -5.30
N SER A 13 16.48 6.95 -4.83
CA SER A 13 17.54 7.29 -3.89
C SER A 13 17.45 6.58 -2.53
N GLY A 14 16.25 6.10 -2.16
CA GLY A 14 16.02 5.29 -0.96
C GLY A 14 16.23 3.77 -1.18
N LEU A 15 16.65 3.35 -2.36
CA LEU A 15 16.79 1.96 -2.78
C LEU A 15 18.18 1.69 -3.37
N PRO A 16 18.63 0.41 -3.40
CA PRO A 16 19.90 0.06 -4.06
C PRO A 16 19.89 0.28 -5.58
N GLY A 17 18.70 0.43 -6.17
CA GLY A 17 18.50 0.65 -7.60
C GLY A 17 17.02 0.67 -7.96
N ARG A 18 16.72 0.77 -9.25
CA ARG A 18 15.35 0.69 -9.77
C ARG A 18 14.79 -0.73 -9.58
N PRO A 19 13.64 -0.91 -8.90
CA PRO A 19 13.01 -2.22 -8.79
C PRO A 19 12.57 -2.76 -10.15
N GLY A 20 12.83 -4.06 -10.39
CA GLY A 20 12.30 -4.78 -11.54
C GLY A 20 10.78 -4.94 -11.41
N LYS A 21 10.34 -5.50 -10.28
CA LYS A 21 8.93 -5.62 -9.90
C LYS A 21 8.67 -4.98 -8.54
N ILE A 22 7.48 -4.39 -8.39
CA ILE A 22 6.94 -3.96 -7.11
C ILE A 22 5.65 -4.73 -6.91
N ILE A 23 5.64 -5.63 -5.93
CA ILE A 23 4.52 -6.49 -5.60
C ILE A 23 3.91 -5.99 -4.30
N ALA A 24 2.59 -5.81 -4.25
CA ALA A 24 1.90 -5.36 -3.05
C ALA A 24 0.87 -6.40 -2.61
N VAL A 25 0.72 -6.56 -1.29
CA VAL A 25 -0.20 -7.51 -0.67
C VAL A 25 -1.50 -6.81 -0.34
N HIS A 26 -2.62 -7.34 -0.85
CA HIS A 26 -3.94 -6.92 -0.39
C HIS A 26 -4.17 -7.35 1.05
N LEU A 27 -4.79 -6.48 1.86
CA LEU A 27 -5.37 -6.75 3.18
C LEU A 27 -4.59 -7.79 4.01
N SER A 28 -3.49 -7.36 4.63
CA SER A 28 -2.57 -8.24 5.35
C SER A 28 -2.54 -8.06 6.86
N TYR A 29 -3.23 -7.06 7.43
CA TYR A 29 -3.28 -6.82 8.88
C TYR A 29 -4.64 -7.16 9.49
N GLU A 30 -4.62 -7.70 10.70
CA GLU A 30 -5.81 -8.00 11.50
C GLU A 30 -6.67 -6.78 11.76
N SER A 31 -6.03 -5.68 12.16
CA SER A 31 -6.68 -4.40 12.44
C SER A 31 -7.44 -3.90 11.20
N ARG A 32 -6.80 -3.97 10.02
CA ARG A 32 -7.42 -3.57 8.74
C ARG A 32 -8.53 -4.55 8.31
N ALA A 33 -8.38 -5.86 8.55
CA ALA A 33 -9.42 -6.85 8.27
C ALA A 33 -10.68 -6.63 9.11
N GLN A 34 -10.51 -6.31 10.40
CA GLN A 34 -11.60 -5.94 11.29
C GLN A 34 -12.30 -4.65 10.82
N GLN A 35 -11.54 -3.61 10.46
CA GLN A 35 -12.09 -2.36 9.91
C GLN A 35 -12.91 -2.60 8.63
N ARG A 36 -12.46 -3.52 7.78
CA ARG A 36 -13.14 -3.86 6.51
C ARG A 36 -14.27 -4.88 6.67
N GLY A 37 -14.48 -5.44 7.86
CA GLY A 37 -15.46 -6.49 8.10
C GLY A 37 -15.19 -7.78 7.31
N ARG A 38 -13.96 -8.00 6.82
CA ARG A 38 -13.58 -9.20 6.06
C ARG A 38 -12.13 -9.60 6.35
N ARG A 39 -11.87 -10.91 6.41
CA ARG A 39 -10.54 -11.46 6.58
C ARG A 39 -10.22 -12.44 5.44
N PRO A 40 -9.13 -12.24 4.68
CA PRO A 40 -8.73 -13.19 3.65
C PRO A 40 -8.17 -14.48 4.25
N ALA A 41 -8.46 -15.62 3.60
CA ALA A 41 -7.91 -16.92 3.98
C ALA A 41 -6.50 -17.17 3.40
N ALA A 42 -6.17 -16.50 2.31
CA ALA A 42 -4.89 -16.59 1.61
C ALA A 42 -4.46 -15.19 1.13
N PRO A 43 -3.16 -14.91 0.97
CA PRO A 43 -2.70 -13.65 0.44
C PRO A 43 -3.13 -13.45 -1.02
N SER A 44 -3.32 -12.20 -1.41
CA SER A 44 -3.62 -11.81 -2.79
C SER A 44 -2.74 -10.63 -3.15
N TYR A 45 -2.28 -10.58 -4.40
CA TYR A 45 -1.22 -9.67 -4.83
C TYR A 45 -1.64 -8.81 -6.01
N PHE A 46 -1.01 -7.65 -6.13
CA PHE A 46 -1.06 -6.82 -7.33
C PHE A 46 0.33 -6.21 -7.60
N PHE A 47 0.52 -5.69 -8.80
CA PHE A 47 1.75 -4.99 -9.18
C PHE A 47 1.55 -3.48 -9.14
N LYS A 48 2.61 -2.77 -8.77
CA LYS A 48 2.73 -1.32 -8.93
C LYS A 48 3.79 -1.01 -9.97
N ALA A 49 3.56 0.01 -10.80
CA ALA A 49 4.53 0.39 -11.81
C ALA A 49 5.82 0.91 -11.15
N SER A 50 6.99 0.45 -11.61
CA SER A 50 8.29 0.96 -11.14
C SER A 50 8.45 2.48 -11.32
N SER A 51 7.73 3.07 -12.28
CA SER A 51 7.68 4.53 -12.49
C SER A 51 6.95 5.31 -11.38
N SER A 52 6.14 4.65 -10.55
CA SER A 52 5.42 5.27 -9.44
C SER A 52 6.28 5.50 -8.19
N VAL A 53 7.52 4.99 -8.18
CA VAL A 53 8.42 5.17 -7.03
C VAL A 53 8.75 6.64 -6.84
N ALA A 54 8.82 7.07 -5.58
CA ALA A 54 9.29 8.39 -5.20
C ALA A 54 10.25 8.33 -4.01
N ALA A 55 11.10 9.34 -3.92
CA ALA A 55 12.00 9.52 -2.79
C ALA A 55 11.32 10.32 -1.66
N SER A 56 11.84 10.16 -0.44
CA SER A 56 11.42 10.96 0.72
C SER A 56 11.65 12.45 0.49
N GLY A 57 10.75 13.29 1.01
CA GLY A 57 10.77 14.74 0.86
C GLY A 57 10.14 15.24 -0.44
N GLY A 58 9.68 14.33 -1.30
CA GLY A 58 8.98 14.66 -2.55
C GLY A 58 7.49 14.98 -2.35
N THR A 59 6.85 15.26 -3.48
CA THR A 59 5.41 15.51 -3.55
C THR A 59 4.67 14.39 -4.25
N VAL A 60 3.41 14.18 -3.89
CA VAL A 60 2.45 13.38 -4.66
C VAL A 60 1.30 14.27 -5.12
N GLU A 61 0.96 14.18 -6.39
CA GLU A 61 -0.19 14.89 -6.94
C GLU A 61 -1.48 14.13 -6.62
N ARG A 62 -2.49 14.84 -6.10
CA ARG A 62 -3.88 14.41 -6.22
C ARG A 62 -4.43 14.95 -7.54
N PRO A 63 -4.69 14.10 -8.56
CA PRO A 63 -5.08 14.56 -9.88
C PRO A 63 -6.38 15.39 -9.86
N ALA A 64 -6.50 16.34 -10.79
CA ALA A 64 -7.70 17.15 -10.94
C ALA A 64 -8.94 16.26 -11.19
N GLY A 65 -10.05 16.61 -10.54
CA GLY A 65 -11.31 15.87 -10.65
C GLY A 65 -11.36 14.57 -9.82
N THR A 66 -10.47 14.42 -8.84
CA THR A 66 -10.41 13.27 -7.94
C THR A 66 -10.47 13.73 -6.49
N GLU A 67 -11.02 12.91 -5.59
CA GLU A 67 -11.23 13.30 -4.19
C GLU A 67 -10.65 12.30 -3.16
N LEU A 68 -10.52 11.01 -3.49
CA LEU A 68 -10.21 9.96 -2.51
C LEU A 68 -8.78 9.41 -2.64
N LEU A 69 -7.77 10.29 -2.61
CA LEU A 69 -6.37 9.89 -2.47
C LEU A 69 -6.11 9.48 -1.02
N ALA A 70 -5.69 8.24 -0.78
CA ALA A 70 -5.43 7.72 0.56
C ALA A 70 -3.99 7.24 0.71
N PHE A 71 -3.44 7.41 1.92
CA PHE A 71 -2.17 6.82 2.30
C PHE A 71 -2.35 5.41 2.85
N GLU A 72 -1.32 4.59 2.72
CA GLU A 72 -1.24 3.25 3.31
C GLU A 72 0.23 3.05 3.75
N GLY A 73 0.52 3.28 5.02
CA GLY A 73 1.87 3.05 5.55
C GLY A 73 2.17 1.56 5.64
N GLU A 74 3.28 1.12 5.07
CA GLU A 74 3.65 -0.29 4.99
C GLU A 74 5.14 -0.53 5.25
N ILE A 75 5.45 -1.78 5.57
CA ILE A 75 6.81 -2.32 5.58
C ILE A 75 7.11 -2.79 4.16
N ALA A 76 8.24 -2.33 3.61
CA ALA A 76 8.75 -2.77 2.32
C ALA A 76 9.93 -3.72 2.51
N LEU A 77 9.93 -4.83 1.78
CA LEU A 77 11.03 -5.79 1.70
C LEU A 77 11.75 -5.61 0.36
N VAL A 78 13.08 -5.49 0.38
CA VAL A 78 13.91 -5.48 -0.82
C VAL A 78 14.62 -6.82 -0.96
N ILE A 79 14.37 -7.52 -2.06
CA ILE A 79 14.96 -8.83 -2.34
C ILE A 79 16.45 -8.64 -2.67
N GLY A 80 17.30 -9.38 -1.96
CA GLY A 80 18.76 -9.35 -2.13
C GLY A 80 19.29 -10.40 -3.10
N SER A 81 18.62 -11.56 -3.14
CA SER A 81 19.02 -12.70 -3.96
C SER A 81 17.79 -13.42 -4.49
N ASP A 82 17.90 -13.93 -5.72
CA ASP A 82 16.79 -14.56 -6.41
C ASP A 82 16.14 -15.67 -5.58
N ALA A 83 14.81 -15.68 -5.50
CA ALA A 83 14.04 -16.67 -4.78
C ALA A 83 13.02 -17.34 -5.70
N ARG A 84 13.07 -18.66 -5.79
CA ARG A 84 12.08 -19.45 -6.53
C ARG A 84 11.72 -20.72 -5.77
N ARG A 85 10.44 -20.89 -5.43
CA ARG A 85 9.89 -22.02 -4.68
C ARG A 85 10.69 -22.32 -3.40
N VAL A 86 11.06 -21.26 -2.68
CA VAL A 86 11.82 -21.37 -1.43
C VAL A 86 10.89 -21.75 -0.29
N SER A 87 11.43 -22.45 0.72
CA SER A 87 10.66 -22.77 1.93
C SER A 87 10.39 -21.50 2.74
N GLN A 88 9.35 -21.50 3.57
CA GLN A 88 9.10 -20.38 4.50
C GLN A 88 10.27 -20.17 5.48
N ALA A 89 10.97 -21.24 5.88
CA ALA A 89 12.12 -21.15 6.77
C ALA A 89 13.32 -20.45 6.11
N ASP A 90 13.48 -20.63 4.80
CA ASP A 90 14.59 -20.05 4.04
C ASP A 90 14.26 -18.68 3.44
N ALA A 91 12.97 -18.34 3.34
CA ALA A 91 12.51 -17.18 2.59
C ALA A 91 13.11 -15.85 3.08
N TRP A 92 13.28 -15.68 4.40
CA TRP A 92 13.87 -14.45 4.95
C TRP A 92 15.33 -14.25 4.54
N ASN A 93 16.07 -15.33 4.25
CA ASN A 93 17.47 -15.24 3.80
C ASN A 93 17.61 -14.54 2.43
N HIS A 94 16.51 -14.43 1.67
CA HIS A 94 16.48 -13.73 0.39
C HIS A 94 16.17 -12.24 0.50
N VAL A 95 15.77 -11.76 1.68
CA VAL A 95 15.51 -10.33 1.91
C VAL A 95 16.82 -9.67 2.32
N ALA A 96 17.26 -8.66 1.57
CA ALA A 96 18.45 -7.87 1.95
C ALA A 96 18.09 -6.71 2.87
N TRP A 97 16.98 -6.04 2.59
CA TRP A 97 16.63 -4.80 3.27
C TRP A 97 15.15 -4.73 3.66
N VAL A 98 14.91 -4.05 4.77
CA VAL A 98 13.59 -3.60 5.22
C VAL A 98 13.58 -2.07 5.20
N THR A 99 12.49 -1.45 4.77
CA THR A 99 12.33 0.00 4.85
C THR A 99 10.85 0.39 4.91
N ALA A 100 10.55 1.69 5.04
CA ALA A 100 9.19 2.20 4.97
C ALA A 100 8.74 2.38 3.51
N SER A 101 7.44 2.22 3.29
CA SER A 101 6.80 2.66 2.04
C SER A 101 5.41 3.24 2.30
N ASN A 102 4.96 4.08 1.37
CA ASN A 102 3.57 4.53 1.30
C ASN A 102 2.89 3.92 0.06
N ASP A 103 1.94 2.99 0.24
CA ASP A 103 1.15 2.44 -0.85
C ASP A 103 -0.05 3.35 -1.19
N LEU A 104 0.26 4.57 -1.64
CA LEU A 104 -0.73 5.57 -2.00
C LEU A 104 -1.69 5.02 -3.07
N GLY A 105 -2.97 5.33 -2.89
CA GLY A 105 -4.00 4.87 -3.81
C GLY A 105 -5.15 5.83 -3.98
N LEU A 106 -5.63 5.94 -5.21
CA LEU A 106 -6.78 6.77 -5.56
C LEU A 106 -8.03 5.89 -5.73
N TYR A 107 -8.98 6.01 -4.80
CA TYR A 107 -10.17 5.15 -4.79
C TYR A 107 -11.11 5.43 -5.97
N ASP A 108 -11.08 6.66 -6.49
CA ASP A 108 -11.85 7.11 -7.64
C ASP A 108 -11.58 6.27 -8.91
N LEU A 109 -10.41 5.63 -8.99
CA LEU A 109 -9.97 4.85 -10.16
C LEU A 109 -10.10 3.34 -9.99
N ARG A 110 -10.72 2.85 -8.90
CA ARG A 110 -10.82 1.41 -8.61
C ARG A 110 -11.83 0.67 -9.48
N ALA A 111 -12.84 1.36 -10.03
CA ALA A 111 -14.02 0.72 -10.63
C ALA A 111 -13.67 -0.30 -11.73
N ASN A 112 -12.71 0.01 -12.60
CA ASN A 112 -12.40 -0.79 -13.78
C ASN A 112 -11.32 -1.86 -13.56
N ASP A 113 -10.43 -1.64 -12.59
CA ASP A 113 -9.26 -2.47 -12.34
C ASP A 113 -9.37 -3.20 -10.98
N LYS A 114 -10.60 -3.54 -10.56
CA LYS A 114 -10.84 -4.22 -9.28
C LYS A 114 -9.98 -5.49 -9.20
N GLY A 115 -9.04 -5.50 -8.25
CA GLY A 115 -8.11 -6.60 -7.99
C GLY A 115 -6.74 -6.44 -8.65
N SER A 116 -6.61 -5.82 -9.83
CA SER A 116 -5.31 -5.54 -10.43
C SER A 116 -4.72 -4.20 -9.98
N ASN A 117 -5.58 -3.26 -9.59
CA ASN A 117 -5.27 -1.92 -9.05
C ASN A 117 -4.34 -1.06 -9.91
N VAL A 118 -4.20 -1.37 -11.21
CA VAL A 118 -3.20 -0.73 -12.07
C VAL A 118 -3.38 0.80 -12.08
N ARG A 119 -4.58 1.29 -12.38
CA ARG A 119 -4.87 2.74 -12.40
C ARG A 119 -4.83 3.40 -11.02
N SER A 120 -5.34 2.71 -9.99
CA SER A 120 -5.50 3.30 -8.66
C SER A 120 -4.21 3.35 -7.86
N LYS A 121 -3.22 2.51 -8.16
CA LYS A 121 -2.00 2.33 -7.34
C LYS A 121 -0.68 2.63 -8.05
N SER A 122 -0.69 3.01 -9.34
CA SER A 122 0.54 3.21 -10.13
C SER A 122 0.76 4.63 -10.66
N GLY A 123 0.04 5.63 -10.12
CA GLY A 123 0.29 7.04 -10.44
C GLY A 123 1.72 7.48 -10.11
N GLU A 124 2.20 8.55 -10.74
CA GLU A 124 3.53 9.09 -10.41
C GLU A 124 3.60 9.49 -8.93
N GLY A 125 4.63 9.02 -8.23
CA GLY A 125 4.79 9.25 -6.80
C GLY A 125 3.84 8.45 -5.89
N PHE A 126 3.09 7.47 -6.41
CA PHE A 126 2.20 6.63 -5.59
C PHE A 126 2.91 5.51 -4.82
N THR A 127 4.24 5.43 -4.95
CA THR A 127 5.05 4.44 -4.21
C THR A 127 6.32 5.05 -3.60
N PRO A 128 6.20 6.03 -2.69
CA PRO A 128 7.34 6.47 -1.89
C PRO A 128 7.95 5.29 -1.14
N ILE A 129 9.28 5.13 -1.20
CA ILE A 129 10.02 4.05 -0.50
C ILE A 129 11.32 4.63 0.08
N GLY A 130 11.69 4.22 1.30
CA GLY A 130 12.91 4.65 1.99
C GLY A 130 12.59 5.34 3.33
N PRO A 131 13.32 6.39 3.75
CA PRO A 131 14.51 6.96 3.11
C PRO A 131 15.79 6.15 3.35
N SER A 132 15.84 5.33 4.41
CA SER A 132 17.01 4.49 4.74
C SER A 132 16.63 3.01 4.80
N LEU A 133 17.62 2.17 4.51
CA LEU A 133 17.49 0.71 4.51
C LEU A 133 17.95 0.14 5.84
N ILE A 134 17.14 -0.73 6.43
CA ILE A 134 17.50 -1.56 7.59
C ILE A 134 17.99 -2.91 7.05
N ASP A 135 19.16 -3.36 7.51
CA ASP A 135 19.70 -4.67 7.14
C ASP A 135 18.81 -5.79 7.70
N ALA A 136 18.14 -6.53 6.80
CA ALA A 136 17.19 -7.58 7.17
C ALA A 136 17.82 -8.73 7.98
N ARG A 137 19.15 -8.92 7.87
CA ARG A 137 19.89 -9.95 8.62
C ARG A 137 20.07 -9.60 10.10
N THR A 138 19.84 -8.33 10.45
CA THR A 138 20.04 -7.81 11.81
C THR A 138 18.75 -7.68 12.60
N VAL A 139 17.60 -7.99 11.99
CA VAL A 139 16.27 -7.80 12.60
C VAL A 139 15.43 -9.07 12.52
N ASP A 140 14.53 -9.24 13.48
CA ASP A 140 13.53 -10.30 13.48
C ASP A 140 12.32 -9.87 12.62
N PRO A 141 11.95 -10.61 11.55
CA PRO A 141 10.77 -10.30 10.73
C PRO A 141 9.45 -10.33 11.52
N GLY A 142 9.42 -10.98 12.69
CA GLY A 142 8.25 -11.01 13.58
C GLY A 142 8.13 -9.80 14.51
N ALA A 143 9.15 -8.94 14.60
CA ALA A 143 9.23 -7.85 15.58
C ALA A 143 9.55 -6.48 14.98
N LEU A 144 9.05 -6.19 13.78
CA LEU A 144 9.12 -4.88 13.16
C LEU A 144 7.88 -4.06 13.50
N ARG A 145 8.04 -2.74 13.57
CA ARG A 145 6.96 -1.77 13.79
C ARG A 145 6.81 -0.87 12.58
N VAL A 146 5.57 -0.54 12.23
CA VAL A 146 5.22 0.50 11.25
C VAL A 146 4.36 1.56 11.93
N ARG A 147 4.70 2.82 11.68
CA ARG A 147 3.94 3.95 12.16
C ARG A 147 3.76 4.98 11.06
N THR A 148 2.59 5.61 11.04
CA THR A 148 2.24 6.65 10.07
C THR A 148 1.70 7.87 10.77
N TRP A 149 2.11 9.05 10.33
CA TRP A 149 1.62 10.34 10.80
C TRP A 149 1.08 11.14 9.62
N VAL A 150 -0.01 11.87 9.87
CA VAL A 150 -0.54 12.88 8.94
C VAL A 150 -0.51 14.21 9.68
N ASN A 151 0.24 15.17 9.15
CA ASN A 151 0.45 16.49 9.77
C ASN A 151 0.92 16.38 11.23
N GLY A 152 1.87 15.46 11.50
CA GLY A 152 2.40 15.18 12.84
C GLY A 152 1.47 14.41 13.77
N ARG A 153 0.23 14.07 13.37
CA ARG A 153 -0.71 13.29 14.17
C ARG A 153 -0.59 11.81 13.82
N LEU A 154 -0.38 10.96 14.83
CA LEU A 154 -0.29 9.51 14.66
C LEU A 154 -1.62 8.97 14.13
N ALA A 155 -1.56 8.30 12.97
CA ALA A 155 -2.72 7.73 12.29
C ALA A 155 -2.66 6.19 12.22
N GLN A 156 -1.46 5.61 12.16
CA GLN A 156 -1.23 4.17 12.21
C GLN A 156 -0.08 3.86 13.19
N ASP A 157 -0.23 2.81 13.98
CA ASP A 157 0.81 2.26 14.86
C ASP A 157 0.54 0.77 15.07
N ASP A 158 1.30 -0.08 14.40
CA ASP A 158 1.14 -1.53 14.47
C ASP A 158 2.50 -2.22 14.30
N THR A 159 2.52 -3.52 14.56
CA THR A 159 3.73 -4.35 14.41
C THR A 159 3.45 -5.53 13.50
N THR A 160 4.51 -6.21 13.06
CA THR A 160 4.40 -7.46 12.31
C THR A 160 3.65 -8.57 13.05
N ALA A 161 3.44 -8.46 14.38
CA ALA A 161 2.56 -9.35 15.12
C ALA A 161 1.07 -9.19 14.73
N GLY A 162 0.68 -8.05 14.15
CA GLY A 162 -0.64 -7.78 13.61
C GLY A 162 -0.86 -8.30 12.19
N LEU A 163 0.16 -8.88 11.54
CA LEU A 163 0.02 -9.47 10.21
C LEU A 163 -0.77 -10.79 10.25
N ILE A 164 -1.72 -10.91 9.33
CA ILE A 164 -2.46 -12.13 9.00
C ILE A 164 -1.50 -13.17 8.37
N PHE A 165 -0.57 -12.69 7.54
CA PHE A 165 0.42 -13.51 6.83
C PHE A 165 1.82 -13.04 7.23
N PRO A 166 2.63 -13.86 7.93
CA PRO A 166 4.00 -13.49 8.28
C PRO A 166 4.85 -13.13 7.06
N LEU A 167 5.81 -12.22 7.23
CA LEU A 167 6.66 -11.72 6.14
C LEU A 167 7.36 -12.82 5.34
N ALA A 168 7.92 -13.82 6.04
CA ALA A 168 8.56 -14.97 5.40
C ALA A 168 7.56 -15.83 4.60
N GLN A 169 6.30 -15.92 5.02
CA GLN A 169 5.25 -16.59 4.25
C GLN A 169 4.98 -15.86 2.95
N ILE A 170 4.88 -14.52 2.96
CA ILE A 170 4.63 -13.71 1.75
C ILE A 170 5.72 -13.96 0.70
N VAL A 171 6.99 -13.93 1.12
CA VAL A 171 8.14 -14.18 0.21
C VAL A 171 8.11 -15.60 -0.35
N ALA A 172 7.92 -16.61 0.52
CA ALA A 172 7.85 -18.00 0.10
C ALA A 172 6.70 -18.24 -0.89
N ASP A 173 5.52 -17.70 -0.60
CA ASP A 173 4.32 -17.86 -1.42
C ASP A 173 4.47 -17.23 -2.80
N LEU A 174 4.92 -15.97 -2.88
CA LEU A 174 5.21 -15.31 -4.15
C LEU A 174 6.23 -16.09 -4.99
N SER A 175 7.27 -16.63 -4.35
CA SER A 175 8.30 -17.42 -5.03
C SER A 175 7.76 -18.71 -5.67
N GLN A 176 6.56 -19.19 -5.28
CA GLN A 176 5.94 -20.35 -5.93
C GLN A 176 5.50 -20.02 -7.36
N HIS A 177 5.03 -18.79 -7.57
CA HIS A 177 4.42 -18.34 -8.81
C HIS A 177 5.46 -17.87 -9.82
N PHE A 178 6.43 -17.08 -9.39
CA PHE A 178 7.49 -16.53 -10.23
C PHE A 178 8.79 -16.36 -9.44
N THR A 179 9.90 -16.14 -10.15
CA THR A 179 11.16 -15.81 -9.50
C THR A 179 11.07 -14.39 -8.96
N LEU A 180 11.29 -14.23 -7.65
CA LEU A 180 11.64 -12.94 -7.09
C LEU A 180 13.11 -12.69 -7.44
N GLU A 181 13.42 -11.54 -8.01
CA GLU A 181 14.74 -11.18 -8.50
C GLU A 181 15.40 -10.18 -7.55
N SER A 182 16.74 -10.17 -7.48
CA SER A 182 17.47 -9.15 -6.72
C SER A 182 17.04 -7.74 -7.14
N GLY A 183 16.68 -6.91 -6.16
CA GLY A 183 16.16 -5.55 -6.34
C GLY A 183 14.63 -5.44 -6.44
N ASP A 184 13.89 -6.55 -6.55
CA ASP A 184 12.43 -6.50 -6.41
C ASP A 184 12.01 -6.00 -5.03
N VAL A 185 10.83 -5.37 -4.98
CA VAL A 185 10.25 -4.84 -3.75
C VAL A 185 8.90 -5.49 -3.48
N ILE A 186 8.66 -5.87 -2.21
CA ILE A 186 7.38 -6.36 -1.72
C ILE A 186 6.83 -5.37 -0.70
N LEU A 187 5.64 -4.81 -0.93
CA LEU A 187 4.89 -4.00 0.03
C LEU A 187 3.92 -4.91 0.79
N THR A 188 4.07 -5.00 2.10
CA THR A 188 3.53 -6.11 2.89
C THR A 188 2.10 -5.87 3.39
N GLY A 189 1.45 -4.80 2.93
CA GLY A 189 0.13 -4.33 3.32
C GLY A 189 0.15 -3.39 4.54
N THR A 190 -1.01 -2.81 4.83
CA THR A 190 -1.18 -1.69 5.77
C THR A 190 -2.11 -2.02 6.95
N PRO A 191 -1.82 -1.54 8.17
CA PRO A 191 -2.73 -1.65 9.31
C PRO A 191 -3.95 -0.72 9.19
N ALA A 192 -4.91 -0.83 10.12
CA ALA A 192 -6.01 0.14 10.20
C ALA A 192 -5.50 1.57 10.42
N GLY A 193 -6.31 2.56 10.06
CA GLY A 193 -5.99 3.99 10.22
C GLY A 193 -5.59 4.72 8.93
N SER A 194 -5.36 3.98 7.84
CA SER A 194 -5.31 4.56 6.48
C SER A 194 -6.61 5.30 6.16
N SER A 195 -6.48 6.53 5.65
CA SER A 195 -7.56 7.44 5.34
C SER A 195 -7.20 8.38 4.17
N VAL A 196 -8.16 9.19 3.72
CA VAL A 196 -7.99 10.19 2.67
C VAL A 196 -7.08 11.33 3.16
N ILE A 197 -6.22 11.80 2.26
CA ILE A 197 -5.33 12.96 2.40
C ILE A 197 -5.61 13.96 1.28
N VAL A 198 -5.46 15.24 1.59
CA VAL A 198 -5.78 16.36 0.70
C VAL A 198 -4.55 17.22 0.43
N PRO A 199 -4.53 18.03 -0.64
CA PRO A 199 -3.44 18.97 -0.90
C PRO A 199 -3.08 19.80 0.32
N GLY A 200 -1.79 19.88 0.60
CA GLY A 200 -1.23 20.52 1.79
C GLY A 200 -0.94 19.54 2.94
N ASP A 201 -1.50 18.33 2.93
CA ASP A 201 -1.17 17.32 3.93
C ASP A 201 0.25 16.78 3.74
N VAL A 202 0.92 16.53 4.86
CA VAL A 202 2.22 15.86 4.92
C VAL A 202 2.03 14.50 5.60
N VAL A 203 2.42 13.44 4.90
CA VAL A 203 2.41 12.07 5.40
C VAL A 203 3.83 11.63 5.70
N GLU A 204 4.04 11.11 6.90
CA GLU A 204 5.32 10.55 7.33
C GLU A 204 5.13 9.09 7.72
N ILE A 205 6.00 8.19 7.24
CA ILE A 205 5.98 6.77 7.62
C ILE A 205 7.34 6.37 8.14
N GLU A 206 7.37 5.59 9.21
CA GLU A 206 8.58 5.04 9.79
C GLU A 206 8.42 3.54 10.01
N VAL A 207 9.44 2.78 9.63
CA VAL A 207 9.60 1.39 10.01
C VAL A 207 10.82 1.29 10.91
N ASP A 208 10.66 0.60 12.03
CA ASP A 208 11.75 0.39 12.99
C ASP A 208 11.73 -1.01 13.58
N SER A 209 12.87 -1.46 14.08
CA SER A 209 12.98 -2.62 14.96
C SER A 209 13.20 -2.15 16.38
N PRO A 210 12.19 -2.18 17.26
CA PRO A 210 12.33 -1.74 18.64
C PRO A 210 13.42 -2.50 19.41
N ALA A 211 13.65 -3.77 19.05
CA ALA A 211 14.63 -4.64 19.70
C ALA A 211 16.09 -4.21 19.42
N THR A 212 16.36 -3.71 18.23
CA THR A 212 17.74 -3.35 17.81
C THR A 212 17.98 -1.84 17.71
N GLY A 213 16.90 -1.04 17.70
CA GLY A 213 16.96 0.40 17.49
C GLY A 213 17.18 0.80 16.02
N ALA A 214 17.24 -0.15 15.09
CA ALA A 214 17.33 0.14 13.66
C ALA A 214 16.05 0.84 13.17
N THR A 215 16.18 1.87 12.33
CA THR A 215 15.06 2.66 11.80
C THR A 215 15.30 3.00 10.33
N SER A 216 14.22 3.06 9.55
CA SER A 216 14.22 3.60 8.20
C SER A 216 14.37 5.12 8.18
N GLY A 217 14.18 5.79 9.31
CA GLY A 217 13.87 7.22 9.37
C GLY A 217 12.46 7.51 8.83
N ARG A 218 12.12 8.80 8.75
CA ARG A 218 10.80 9.26 8.25
C ARG A 218 10.79 9.36 6.73
N LEU A 219 9.97 8.53 6.10
CA LEU A 219 9.56 8.68 4.72
C LEU A 219 8.49 9.77 4.63
N VAL A 220 8.87 10.94 4.12
CA VAL A 220 8.01 12.12 4.07
C VAL A 220 7.46 12.30 2.66
N THR A 221 6.16 12.54 2.53
CA THR A 221 5.47 12.86 1.26
C THR A 221 4.52 14.02 1.48
N THR A 222 4.57 15.04 0.61
CA THR A 222 3.64 16.19 0.65
C THR A 222 2.60 16.06 -0.47
N VAL A 223 1.32 16.20 -0.15
CA VAL A 223 0.26 16.17 -1.17
C VAL A 223 0.14 17.54 -1.84
N VAL A 224 0.07 17.55 -3.17
CA VAL A 224 -0.17 18.77 -3.96
C VAL A 224 -1.41 18.61 -4.84
N GLU A 225 -2.08 19.71 -5.14
CA GLU A 225 -3.22 19.72 -6.05
C GLU A 225 -2.71 19.60 -7.49
N GLY A 226 -3.33 18.71 -8.26
CA GLY A 226 -3.03 18.53 -9.66
C GLY A 226 -3.51 19.69 -10.52
N SER A 227 -2.61 20.24 -11.33
CA SER A 227 -2.95 21.27 -12.34
C SER A 227 -2.96 20.71 -13.76
N GLY A 228 -2.84 19.39 -13.92
CA GLY A 228 -2.88 18.72 -15.22
C GLY A 228 -4.25 18.79 -15.89
N PRO A 229 -4.33 18.41 -17.18
CA PRO A 229 -5.62 18.27 -17.85
C PRO A 229 -6.47 17.21 -17.14
N ALA A 230 -7.79 17.41 -17.15
CA ALA A 230 -8.72 16.40 -16.69
C ALA A 230 -8.59 15.11 -17.50
N TYR A 231 -9.03 13.99 -16.92
CA TYR A 231 -9.16 12.73 -17.64
C TYR A 231 -10.05 12.89 -18.86
N ASP A 232 -9.60 12.38 -20.01
CA ASP A 232 -10.31 12.45 -21.28
C ASP A 232 -11.28 11.26 -21.42
N GLU A 233 -12.58 11.54 -21.42
CA GLU A 233 -13.63 10.54 -21.58
C GLU A 233 -13.60 9.83 -22.95
N ALA A 234 -13.01 10.47 -23.97
CA ALA A 234 -12.85 9.85 -25.28
C ALA A 234 -11.76 8.77 -25.29
N LEU A 235 -10.84 8.77 -24.31
CA LEU A 235 -9.76 7.79 -24.19
C LEU A 235 -10.11 6.65 -23.23
N GLY A 236 -10.92 6.90 -22.21
CA GLY A 236 -11.25 5.86 -21.24
C GLY A 236 -12.17 6.32 -20.11
N SER A 237 -12.23 5.50 -19.08
CA SER A 237 -13.09 5.77 -17.93
C SER A 237 -12.60 6.97 -17.12
N LEU A 238 -13.53 7.79 -16.69
CA LEU A 238 -13.28 8.87 -15.75
C LEU A 238 -13.17 8.37 -14.29
N PRO A 239 -12.58 9.17 -13.40
CA PRO A 239 -12.74 9.00 -11.96
C PRO A 239 -14.23 8.92 -11.59
N ALA A 240 -14.58 7.96 -10.73
CA ALA A 240 -15.94 7.78 -10.27
C ALA A 240 -15.94 7.45 -8.77
N VAL A 241 -16.85 8.08 -8.03
CA VAL A 241 -16.99 7.90 -6.58
C VAL A 241 -18.45 7.65 -6.21
N ASP A 242 -18.68 6.57 -5.49
CA ASP A 242 -19.92 6.28 -4.76
C ASP A 242 -19.69 6.23 -3.24
N ASP A 243 -20.76 6.06 -2.48
CA ASP A 243 -20.71 5.96 -1.01
C ASP A 243 -19.89 4.78 -0.52
N THR A 244 -19.82 3.69 -1.30
CA THR A 244 -19.00 2.53 -0.95
C THR A 244 -17.52 2.91 -1.01
N GLN A 245 -17.09 3.57 -2.10
CA GLN A 245 -15.71 4.04 -2.23
C GLN A 245 -15.35 5.07 -1.16
N ARG A 246 -16.26 5.97 -0.78
CA ARG A 246 -16.02 6.94 0.31
C ARG A 246 -15.84 6.25 1.65
N GLU A 247 -16.76 5.36 2.02
CA GLU A 247 -16.64 4.57 3.25
C GLU A 247 -15.33 3.78 3.29
N GLU A 248 -14.98 3.16 2.16
CA GLU A 248 -13.76 2.41 2.01
C GLU A 248 -12.48 3.28 2.12
N ALA A 249 -12.48 4.48 1.56
CA ALA A 249 -11.32 5.37 1.55
C ALA A 249 -11.08 6.04 2.92
N TRP A 250 -12.17 6.45 3.59
CA TRP A 250 -12.11 7.05 4.93
C TRP A 250 -12.08 6.01 6.06
N GLY A 251 -12.29 4.73 5.74
CA GLY A 251 -12.26 3.62 6.67
C GLY A 251 -13.53 3.42 7.51
N SER A 252 -14.54 4.28 7.38
CA SER A 252 -15.88 4.13 7.96
C SER A 252 -16.88 5.12 7.34
N ARG A 253 -18.19 4.84 7.42
CA ARG A 253 -19.25 5.78 7.00
C ARG A 253 -19.20 7.09 7.75
N ALA A 254 -19.04 7.03 9.07
CA ALA A 254 -18.98 8.21 9.92
C ALA A 254 -17.79 9.11 9.56
N ALA A 255 -16.60 8.55 9.34
CA ALA A 255 -15.44 9.30 8.89
C ALA A 255 -15.61 9.89 7.48
N ALA A 256 -16.37 9.22 6.62
CA ALA A 256 -16.74 9.71 5.29
C ALA A 256 -17.83 10.79 5.30
N GLY A 257 -18.41 11.14 6.46
CA GLY A 257 -19.54 12.06 6.56
C GLY A 257 -20.85 11.49 5.97
N LEU A 258 -20.94 10.17 5.82
CA LEU A 258 -22.10 9.47 5.27
C LEU A 258 -23.11 9.13 6.39
N PRO A 259 -24.41 9.13 6.10
CA PRO A 259 -25.42 8.70 7.06
C PRO A 259 -25.30 7.20 7.39
N ASP A 260 -25.74 6.84 8.59
CA ASP A 260 -25.86 5.44 9.03
C ASP A 260 -26.82 4.67 8.13
N ASP A 261 -26.53 3.38 7.88
CA ASP A 261 -27.33 2.50 7.03
C ASP A 261 -28.60 1.98 7.75
N THR A 262 -29.40 2.89 8.32
CA THR A 262 -30.68 2.54 8.96
C THR A 262 -31.84 2.40 7.96
N GLY A 263 -31.57 2.34 6.65
CA GLY A 263 -32.60 2.41 5.61
C GLY A 263 -32.79 1.17 4.73
N SER A 264 -31.81 0.27 4.61
CA SER A 264 -31.87 -0.79 3.57
C SER A 264 -32.36 -2.16 4.05
N ARG A 265 -32.30 -2.47 5.35
CA ARG A 265 -32.67 -3.81 5.88
C ARG A 265 -34.15 -4.01 6.24
N ALA A 266 -35.00 -2.98 6.18
CA ALA A 266 -36.41 -3.07 6.58
C ALA A 266 -37.40 -3.46 5.45
N ALA A 267 -36.92 -3.67 4.21
CA ALA A 267 -37.79 -3.90 3.05
C ALA A 267 -37.68 -5.29 2.40
N ALA A 268 -36.95 -6.23 3.00
CA ALA A 268 -37.01 -7.64 2.61
C ALA A 268 -37.98 -8.38 3.54
N GLY A 269 -39.27 -8.23 3.26
CA GLY A 269 -40.31 -9.05 3.87
C GLY A 269 -40.02 -10.54 3.62
N LEU A 270 -39.95 -11.31 4.69
CA LEU A 270 -40.03 -12.76 4.63
C LEU A 270 -41.39 -13.13 4.04
N PRO A 271 -41.48 -13.97 3.00
CA PRO A 271 -42.74 -14.62 2.70
C PRO A 271 -43.07 -15.62 3.82
N ASP A 272 -44.30 -15.53 4.33
CA ASP A 272 -44.92 -16.56 5.15
C ASP A 272 -44.88 -17.90 4.40
N ASP A 273 -44.13 -18.86 4.94
CA ASP A 273 -44.21 -20.25 4.52
C ASP A 273 -45.37 -20.93 5.27
N THR A 274 -46.58 -20.74 4.75
CA THR A 274 -47.71 -21.61 5.04
C THR A 274 -47.86 -22.65 3.93
N GLY A 275 -47.43 -23.88 4.21
CA GLY A 275 -48.29 -25.04 3.98
C GLY A 275 -47.84 -26.11 2.98
N SER A 276 -47.97 -27.34 3.50
CA SER A 276 -48.06 -28.68 2.88
C SER A 276 -46.80 -29.37 2.36
#